data_AF-A0A840V2F0-F1
#
_entry.id   AF-A0A840V2F0-F1
#
_cell.length_a   1.000
_cell.length_b   1.000
_cell.length_c   1.000
_cell.angle_alpha   90.00
_cell.angle_beta   90.00
_cell.angle_gamma   90.00
#
_symmetry.space_group_name_H-M   'P 1'
#
loop_
_entity.id
_entity.type
_entity.pdbx_description
1 polymer ?
#
loop_
_entity_poly.entity_id
_entity_poly.type
_entity_poly.pdbx_seq_one_letter_code
_entity_poly.pdbx_strand_id
1 'polypeptide(L)'
;MIPILANLPTHPTINQSLEFLLVGQVLVLFVLGVLMLFITLNGLAFSRAPKPKPAVAPTASAPLAAPVPVTGNEAIPAVIAAAVHIALEGQPHQIVYMAPSRDGWAHEGRRQIFSSHRVR
;
A
#
# COMPACT_ATOMS: atom_id res chain seq x y z
N MET A 1 30.85 -0.87 -30.84
CA MET A 1 30.18 0.41 -30.53
C MET A 1 29.35 0.77 -31.76
N ILE A 2 28.02 0.73 -31.66
CA ILE A 2 27.10 0.70 -32.80
C ILE A 2 26.92 2.12 -33.36
N PRO A 3 27.11 2.36 -34.68
CA PRO A 3 27.05 3.69 -35.28
C PRO A 3 25.61 4.06 -35.65
N ILE A 4 24.72 4.20 -34.68
CA ILE A 4 23.33 4.64 -34.95
C ILE A 4 23.26 6.16 -35.12
N LEU A 5 24.23 6.89 -34.55
CA LEU A 5 24.26 8.36 -34.56
C LEU A 5 24.80 8.95 -35.88
N ALA A 6 25.44 8.14 -36.74
CA ALA A 6 26.08 8.63 -37.96
C ALA A 6 25.14 8.78 -39.17
N ASN A 7 23.89 8.32 -39.07
CA ASN A 7 22.96 8.25 -40.21
C ASN A 7 21.64 9.01 -39.99
N LEU A 8 21.63 9.98 -39.06
CA LEU A 8 20.47 10.83 -38.83
C LEU A 8 20.40 11.91 -39.93
N PRO A 9 19.31 11.99 -40.71
CA PRO A 9 19.17 13.02 -41.73
C PRO A 9 19.16 14.40 -41.04
N THR A 10 20.00 15.32 -41.51
CA THR A 10 20.16 16.69 -40.97
C THR A 10 18.88 17.53 -41.05
N HIS A 11 17.93 17.14 -41.90
CA HIS A 11 16.56 17.67 -41.95
C HIS A 11 15.57 16.51 -42.11
N PRO A 12 15.08 15.92 -40.99
CA PRO A 12 14.09 14.86 -41.07
C PRO A 12 12.76 15.43 -41.57
N THR A 13 12.18 14.77 -42.56
CA THR A 13 10.82 15.10 -43.01
C THR A 13 9.81 14.75 -41.92
N ILE A 14 8.63 15.39 -41.93
CA ILE A 14 7.58 15.16 -40.91
C ILE A 14 7.27 13.67 -40.72
N ASN A 15 7.25 12.92 -41.82
CA ASN A 15 6.99 11.47 -41.81
C ASN A 15 8.08 10.69 -41.07
N GLN A 16 9.35 11.04 -41.27
CA GLN A 16 10.47 10.39 -40.56
C GLN A 16 10.42 10.71 -39.07
N SER A 17 10.12 11.96 -38.69
CA SER A 17 9.96 12.35 -37.29
C SER A 17 8.80 11.60 -36.62
N LEU A 18 7.68 11.43 -37.32
CA LEU A 18 6.54 10.63 -36.83
C LEU A 18 6.90 9.15 -36.67
N GLU A 19 7.65 8.59 -37.63
CA GLU A 19 8.14 7.21 -37.55
C GLU A 19 9.07 7.01 -36.35
N PHE A 20 10.05 7.90 -36.14
CA PHE A 20 10.92 7.84 -34.97
C PHE A 20 10.15 7.97 -33.65
N LEU A 21 9.17 8.88 -33.58
CA LEU A 21 8.35 9.06 -32.38
C LEU A 21 7.47 7.84 -32.12
N LEU A 22 6.85 7.26 -33.15
CA LEU A 22 6.05 6.05 -33.02
C LEU A 22 6.89 4.84 -32.60
N VAL A 23 8.04 4.63 -33.24
CA VAL A 23 8.95 3.53 -32.89
C VAL A 23 9.45 3.68 -31.46
N GLY A 24 9.86 4.89 -31.06
CA GLY A 24 10.26 5.20 -29.70
C GLY A 24 9.13 4.95 -28.70
N GLN A 25 7.92 5.42 -29.01
CA GLN A 25 6.75 5.25 -28.14
C GLN A 25 6.35 3.78 -27.98
N VAL A 26 6.35 3.01 -29.07
CA VAL A 26 6.07 1.57 -29.05
C VAL A 26 7.12 0.82 -28.24
N LEU A 27 8.41 1.17 -28.41
CA LEU A 27 9.49 0.58 -27.64
C LEU A 27 9.32 0.84 -26.13
N VAL A 28 8.99 2.08 -25.74
CA VAL A 28 8.73 2.44 -24.35
C VAL A 28 7.55 1.64 -23.79
N LEU A 29 6.43 1.58 -24.51
CA LEU A 29 5.26 0.79 -24.09
C LEU A 29 5.58 -0.70 -23.98
N PHE A 30 6.39 -1.22 -24.89
CA PHE A 30 6.84 -2.61 -24.85
C PHE A 30 7.66 -2.89 -23.59
N VAL A 31 8.65 -2.04 -23.27
CA VAL A 31 9.47 -2.19 -22.06
C VAL A 31 8.62 -2.10 -20.80
N LEU A 32 7.70 -1.12 -20.73
CA LEU A 32 6.77 -1.01 -19.59
C LEU A 32 5.85 -2.24 -19.49
N GLY A 33 5.38 -2.77 -20.61
CA GLY A 33 4.56 -3.98 -20.66
C GLY A 33 5.30 -5.21 -20.14
N VAL A 34 6.57 -5.40 -20.54
CA VAL A 34 7.42 -6.49 -20.02
C VAL A 34 7.66 -6.33 -18.52
N LEU A 35 7.93 -5.10 -18.05
CA LEU A 35 8.12 -4.84 -16.63
C LEU A 35 6.85 -5.10 -15.81
N MET A 36 5.69 -4.65 -16.32
CA MET A 36 4.39 -4.93 -15.72
C MET A 36 4.12 -6.45 -15.67
N LEU A 37 4.39 -7.17 -16.75
CA LEU A 37 4.24 -8.62 -16.79
C LEU A 37 5.12 -9.29 -15.72
N PHE A 38 6.36 -8.84 -15.56
CA PHE A 38 7.27 -9.38 -14.55
C PHE A 38 6.72 -9.15 -13.13
N ILE A 39 6.24 -7.93 -12.83
CA ILE A 39 5.65 -7.60 -11.53
C ILE A 39 4.39 -8.45 -11.27
N THR A 40 3.51 -8.60 -12.26
CA THR A 40 2.27 -9.38 -12.11
C THR A 40 2.52 -10.88 -11.97
N LEU A 41 3.51 -11.45 -12.67
CA LEU A 41 3.91 -12.85 -12.49
C LEU A 41 4.41 -13.13 -11.08
N ASN A 42 5.24 -12.24 -10.53
CA ASN A 42 5.68 -12.32 -9.14
C ASN A 42 4.49 -12.18 -8.18
N GLY A 43 3.62 -11.18 -8.38
CA GLY A 43 2.41 -10.99 -7.56
C GLY A 43 1.45 -12.18 -7.59
N LEU A 44 1.29 -12.85 -8.75
CA LEU A 44 0.45 -14.04 -8.89
C LEU A 44 1.02 -15.24 -8.12
N ALA A 45 2.35 -15.36 -8.01
CA ALA A 45 2.97 -16.37 -7.18
C ALA A 45 2.62 -16.18 -5.69
N PHE A 46 2.55 -14.93 -5.21
CA PHE A 46 2.16 -14.62 -3.83
C PHE A 46 0.64 -14.66 -3.59
N SER A 47 -0.19 -14.23 -4.56
CA SER A 47 -1.65 -14.18 -4.44
C SER A 47 -2.32 -15.56 -4.51
N ARG A 48 -1.57 -16.63 -4.79
CA ARG A 48 -2.04 -18.01 -4.71
C ARG A 48 -2.07 -18.58 -3.29
N ALA A 49 -1.70 -17.78 -2.28
CA ALA A 49 -1.98 -18.11 -0.90
C ALA A 49 -3.48 -18.40 -0.74
N PRO A 50 -3.88 -19.57 -0.19
CA PRO A 50 -5.28 -19.91 -0.04
C PRO A 50 -5.95 -18.85 0.82
N LYS A 51 -6.97 -18.18 0.28
CA LYS A 51 -7.87 -17.35 1.09
C LYS A 51 -8.36 -18.22 2.24
N PRO A 52 -8.21 -17.80 3.51
CA PRO A 52 -8.81 -18.51 4.62
C PRO A 52 -10.28 -18.73 4.29
N LYS A 53 -10.70 -20.01 4.28
CA LYS A 53 -12.10 -20.38 4.16
C LYS A 53 -12.87 -19.50 5.14
N PRO A 54 -13.92 -18.77 4.72
CA PRO A 54 -14.75 -18.05 5.66
C PRO A 54 -15.19 -19.06 6.71
N ALA A 55 -14.71 -18.88 7.94
CA ALA A 55 -15.25 -19.60 9.07
C ALA A 55 -16.75 -19.28 9.04
N VAL A 56 -17.57 -20.32 8.94
CA VAL A 56 -19.02 -20.20 9.05
C VAL A 56 -19.28 -19.43 10.33
N ALA A 57 -19.80 -18.21 10.19
CA ALA A 57 -20.16 -17.39 11.33
C ALA A 57 -21.11 -18.21 12.21
N PRO A 58 -20.88 -18.30 13.53
CA PRO A 58 -21.94 -18.71 14.43
C PRO A 58 -23.10 -17.73 14.20
N THR A 59 -24.30 -18.26 13.96
CA THR A 59 -25.54 -17.50 13.84
C THR A 59 -25.64 -16.47 14.97
N ALA A 60 -25.37 -15.21 14.65
CA ALA A 60 -25.56 -14.09 15.55
C ALA A 60 -27.05 -13.74 15.58
N SER A 61 -27.79 -14.40 16.46
CA SER A 61 -29.06 -13.89 16.95
C SER A 61 -28.77 -12.77 17.96
N ALA A 62 -28.57 -11.54 17.50
CA ALA A 62 -28.70 -10.35 18.34
C ALA A 62 -29.06 -9.14 17.45
N PRO A 63 -30.13 -8.38 17.75
CA PRO A 63 -30.53 -7.24 16.95
C PRO A 63 -29.45 -6.16 16.91
N LEU A 64 -29.19 -5.63 15.72
CA LEU A 64 -28.43 -4.39 15.52
C LEU A 64 -29.06 -3.27 16.36
N ALA A 65 -28.39 -2.89 17.45
CA ALA A 65 -28.71 -1.68 18.17
C ALA A 65 -28.38 -0.47 17.28
N ALA A 66 -29.31 0.48 17.22
CA ALA A 66 -29.22 1.72 16.45
C ALA A 66 -27.94 2.53 16.77
N PRO A 67 -27.49 3.42 15.87
CA PRO A 67 -26.32 4.25 16.12
C PRO A 67 -26.61 5.19 17.28
N VAL A 68 -26.01 4.93 18.44
CA VAL A 68 -26.02 5.82 19.59
C VAL A 68 -25.01 6.94 19.31
N PRO A 69 -25.36 8.23 19.49
CA PRO A 69 -24.40 9.31 19.34
C PRO A 69 -23.33 9.20 20.43
N VAL A 70 -22.12 8.83 20.02
CA VAL A 70 -20.94 8.70 20.89
C VAL A 70 -20.63 10.03 21.56
N THR A 71 -20.99 10.12 22.83
CA THR A 71 -20.79 11.31 23.67
C THR A 71 -19.57 11.06 24.56
N GLY A 72 -18.37 11.31 24.04
CA GLY A 72 -17.11 11.25 24.80
C GLY A 72 -16.60 9.84 25.14
N ASN A 73 -15.26 9.69 25.14
CA ASN A 73 -14.44 8.51 25.51
C ASN A 73 -14.73 7.14 24.87
N GLU A 74 -15.94 6.88 24.35
CA GLU A 74 -16.35 5.65 23.67
C GLU A 74 -15.71 5.50 22.28
N ALA A 75 -15.26 6.61 21.69
CA ALA A 75 -14.51 6.58 20.44
C ALA A 75 -13.11 5.94 20.61
N ILE A 76 -12.51 6.02 21.79
CA ILE A 76 -11.16 5.51 22.05
C ILE A 76 -11.08 3.98 21.87
N PRO A 77 -11.92 3.15 22.51
CA PRO A 77 -11.88 1.71 22.31
C PRO A 77 -12.17 1.31 20.86
N ALA A 78 -13.05 2.04 20.15
CA ALA A 78 -13.32 1.80 18.73
C ALA A 78 -12.09 2.05 17.85
N VAL A 79 -11.37 3.15 18.09
CA VAL A 79 -10.13 3.47 17.37
C VAL A 79 -9.03 2.45 17.69
N ILE A 80 -8.89 2.04 18.95
CA ILE A 80 -7.92 1.00 19.35
C ILE A 80 -8.25 -0.33 18.66
N ALA A 81 -9.52 -0.75 18.65
CA ALA A 81 -9.95 -1.97 17.98
C ALA A 81 -9.65 -1.93 16.47
N ALA A 82 -9.93 -0.81 15.80
CA ALA A 82 -9.60 -0.63 14.39
C ALA A 82 -8.08 -0.70 14.13
N ALA A 83 -7.27 -0.06 14.97
CA ALA A 83 -5.82 -0.08 14.85
C ALA A 83 -5.24 -1.49 15.04
N VAL A 84 -5.72 -2.24 16.04
CA VAL A 84 -5.30 -3.63 16.29
C VAL A 84 -5.70 -4.54 15.12
N HIS A 85 -6.89 -4.36 14.56
CA HIS A 85 -7.35 -5.12 13.40
C HIS A 85 -6.46 -4.93 12.17
N ILE A 86 -6.03 -3.69 11.91
CA ILE A 86 -5.12 -3.37 10.81
C ILE A 86 -3.71 -3.94 11.09
N ALA A 87 -3.20 -3.75 12.32
CA ALA A 87 -1.85 -4.18 12.68
C ALA A 87 -1.66 -5.71 12.66
N LEU A 88 -2.73 -6.47 12.90
CA LEU A 88 -2.71 -7.94 12.90
C LEU A 88 -3.20 -8.56 11.58
N GLU A 89 -3.32 -7.76 10.51
CA GLU A 89 -3.72 -8.23 9.17
C GLU A 89 -5.01 -9.09 9.16
N GLY A 90 -5.96 -8.79 10.06
CA GLY A 90 -7.22 -9.53 10.16
C GLY A 90 -7.12 -10.92 10.80
N GLN A 91 -6.00 -11.27 11.46
CA GLN A 91 -5.94 -12.45 12.33
C GLN A 91 -6.98 -12.36 13.46
N PRO A 92 -7.58 -13.47 13.92
CA PRO A 92 -8.53 -13.44 15.02
C PRO A 92 -7.84 -12.99 16.31
N HIS A 93 -8.30 -11.88 16.89
CA HIS A 93 -7.75 -11.29 18.10
C HIS A 93 -8.88 -10.81 19.02
N GLN A 94 -8.64 -10.90 20.33
CA GLN A 94 -9.55 -10.40 21.35
C GLN A 94 -8.78 -9.47 22.27
N ILE A 95 -9.28 -8.24 22.43
CA ILE A 95 -8.74 -7.29 23.39
C ILE A 95 -9.23 -7.71 24.78
N VAL A 96 -8.37 -8.34 25.56
CA VAL A 96 -8.71 -8.85 26.90
C VAL A 96 -8.71 -7.71 27.94
N TYR A 97 -7.80 -6.76 27.81
CA TYR A 97 -7.64 -5.68 28.79
C TYR A 97 -7.09 -4.42 28.12
N MET A 98 -7.61 -3.26 28.55
CA MET A 98 -7.11 -1.94 28.19
C MET A 98 -6.92 -1.12 29.46
N ALA A 99 -5.75 -0.51 29.60
CA ALA A 99 -5.47 0.44 30.66
C ALA A 99 -4.93 1.74 30.06
N PRO A 100 -5.31 2.90 30.60
CA PRO A 100 -4.65 4.14 30.27
C PRO A 100 -3.18 4.05 30.74
N SER A 101 -2.25 4.20 29.80
CA SER A 101 -0.85 4.35 30.16
C SER A 101 -0.64 5.74 30.75
N ARG A 102 -0.02 5.80 31.94
CA ARG A 102 0.40 7.07 32.56
C ARG A 102 1.69 7.61 31.94
N ASP A 103 2.38 6.79 31.15
CA ASP A 103 3.73 7.09 30.71
C ASP A 103 3.74 7.80 29.36
N GLY A 104 4.61 8.81 29.27
CA GLY A 104 4.75 9.77 28.18
C GLY A 104 5.27 9.19 26.87
N TRP A 105 4.64 8.13 26.36
CA TRP A 105 4.96 7.53 25.08
C TRP A 105 4.87 8.54 23.92
N ALA A 106 3.95 9.51 24.05
CA ALA A 106 3.89 10.66 23.15
C ALA A 106 5.19 11.51 23.15
N HIS A 107 5.86 11.62 24.30
CA HIS A 107 7.17 12.27 24.40
C HIS A 107 8.31 11.38 23.90
N GLU A 108 8.21 10.06 24.07
CA GLU A 108 9.21 9.12 23.56
C GLU A 108 9.19 9.04 22.03
N GLY A 109 8.02 9.03 21.39
CA GLY A 109 7.90 9.13 19.94
C GLY A 109 8.54 10.43 19.40
N ARG A 110 8.35 11.54 20.12
CA ARG A 110 9.03 12.81 19.79
C ARG A 110 10.55 12.69 19.92
N ARG A 111 11.07 12.01 20.94
CA ARG A 111 12.51 11.77 21.11
C ARG A 111 13.09 10.91 19.99
N GLN A 112 12.36 9.90 19.52
CA GLN A 112 12.79 9.05 18.40
C GLN A 112 12.85 9.79 17.06
N ILE A 113 11.94 10.75 16.83
CA ILE A 113 12.00 11.61 15.64
C ILE A 113 13.30 12.42 15.64
N PHE A 114 13.67 12.99 16.79
CA PHE A 114 14.87 13.81 16.93
C PHE A 114 16.17 13.02 17.13
N SER A 115 16.13 11.75 17.52
CA SER A 115 17.34 10.92 17.71
C SER A 115 18.09 10.62 16.41
N SER A 116 17.40 10.73 15.26
CA SER A 116 18.01 10.61 13.92
C SER A 116 18.90 11.79 13.54
N HIS A 117 18.69 12.96 14.15
CA HIS A 117 19.45 14.18 13.87
C HIS A 117 20.39 14.46 15.04
N ARG A 118 21.71 14.29 14.83
CA ARG A 118 22.71 14.78 15.78
C ARG A 118 22.68 16.30 15.81
N VAL A 119 21.85 16.87 16.69
CA VAL A 119 21.94 18.27 17.09
C VAL A 119 23.20 18.38 17.95
N ARG A 120 24.25 18.98 17.38
CA ARG A 120 25.43 19.46 18.10
C ARG A 120 25.13 20.82 18.72
#